data_AF-A0A239PTA0-F1
#
_entry.id   AF-A0A239PTA0-F1
#
_cell.length_a   1.000
_cell.length_b   1.000
_cell.length_c   1.000
_cell.angle_alpha   90.00
_cell.angle_beta   90.00
_cell.angle_gamma   90.00
#
_symmetry.space_group_name_H-M   'P 1'
#
loop_
_entity.id
_entity.type
_entity.pdbx_description
1 polymer ?
#
loop_
_entity_poly.entity_id
_entity_poly.type
_entity_poly.pdbx_seq_one_letter_code
_entity_poly.pdbx_strand_id
1 'polypeptide(L)'
;MVSYRGMFIPIALIALMASACQSNGEGEGEPAALAAADAETMARAKAALAEAMGVAKVELGPGDPTKMSTLAVLPPRPTAHEDRSLARPTVFDIVLKDGRCFAVRRETGEAYELKDVSCRALRE
;
A
#
# COMPACT_ATOMS: atom_id res chain seq x y z
N MET A 1 40.06 60.20 15.54
CA MET A 1 40.06 60.43 14.07
C MET A 1 41.16 59.61 13.44
N VAL A 2 40.82 58.46 12.83
CA VAL A 2 41.41 57.97 11.56
C VAL A 2 40.31 57.14 10.91
N SER A 3 39.99 57.50 9.68
CA SER A 3 38.90 56.98 8.86
C SER A 3 39.44 55.88 7.97
N TYR A 4 38.86 54.68 8.01
CA TYR A 4 39.10 53.62 7.01
C TYR A 4 37.76 53.30 6.33
N ARG A 5 37.58 53.89 5.14
CA ARG A 5 36.61 53.44 4.13
C ARG A 5 37.20 52.17 3.51
N GLY A 6 36.52 51.04 3.73
CA GLY A 6 36.89 49.74 3.17
C GLY A 6 35.63 48.96 2.85
N MET A 7 35.28 48.96 1.57
CA MET A 7 34.27 48.13 0.92
C MET A 7 34.51 46.65 1.22
N PHE A 8 33.57 45.98 1.89
CA PHE A 8 33.51 44.51 1.96
C PHE A 8 32.05 44.05 1.85
N ILE A 9 31.79 43.38 0.74
CA ILE A 9 30.57 42.60 0.43
C ILE A 9 30.63 41.29 1.25
N PRO A 10 29.52 40.84 1.83
CA PRO A 10 29.17 39.42 1.72
C PRO A 10 27.71 39.29 1.26
N ILE A 11 27.45 38.86 0.02
CA ILE A 11 27.39 37.46 -0.43
C ILE A 11 26.40 36.64 0.41
N ALA A 12 25.22 36.48 -0.21
CA ALA A 12 24.42 35.26 -0.27
C ALA A 12 24.04 34.58 1.06
N LEU A 13 22.86 34.93 1.56
CA LEU A 13 22.06 34.05 2.41
C LEU A 13 20.78 33.65 1.64
N ILE A 14 20.94 32.90 0.55
CA ILE A 14 19.85 32.18 -0.12
C ILE A 14 20.23 30.71 -0.12
N ALA A 15 19.86 30.02 0.95
CA ALA A 15 19.79 28.57 1.00
C ALA A 15 18.62 28.18 1.92
N LEU A 16 17.41 28.63 1.53
CA LEU A 16 16.19 28.04 2.08
C LEU A 16 16.10 26.61 1.55
N MET A 17 16.47 25.70 2.43
CA MET A 17 16.17 24.27 2.49
C MET A 17 14.94 23.87 1.65
N ALA A 18 15.17 23.36 0.44
CA ALA A 18 14.22 22.55 -0.28
C ALA A 18 14.41 21.08 0.10
N SER A 19 14.01 20.70 1.31
CA SER A 19 13.82 19.29 1.69
C SER A 19 12.32 18.98 1.62
N ALA A 20 11.78 18.93 0.41
CA ALA A 20 10.46 18.35 0.20
C ALA A 20 10.58 16.83 0.41
N CYS A 21 9.73 16.29 1.29
CA CYS A 21 9.66 14.89 1.68
C CYS A 21 9.75 13.94 0.46
N GLN A 22 10.85 13.23 0.31
CA GLN A 22 10.84 11.96 -0.41
C GLN A 22 10.34 10.92 0.59
N SER A 23 9.01 10.78 0.69
CA SER A 23 8.42 9.64 1.36
C SER A 23 8.39 8.47 0.37
N ASN A 24 9.57 8.08 -0.11
CA ASN A 24 9.75 6.85 -0.86
C ASN A 24 10.23 5.84 0.19
N GLY A 25 9.35 4.96 0.65
CA GLY A 25 9.78 3.88 1.55
C GLY A 25 10.70 2.96 0.77
N GLU A 26 12.00 3.22 0.91
CA GLU A 26 13.07 2.34 0.53
C GLU A 26 12.92 1.01 1.29
N GLY A 27 12.26 0.04 0.65
CA GLY A 27 11.97 -1.29 1.20
C GLY A 27 10.55 -1.81 0.96
N GLU A 28 9.66 -0.97 0.44
CA GLU A 28 8.30 -1.30 0.02
C GLU A 28 8.36 -1.96 -1.38
N GLY A 29 7.82 -3.17 -1.54
CA GLY A 29 7.90 -3.90 -2.81
C GLY A 29 7.25 -3.14 -3.98
N GLU A 30 7.57 -3.50 -5.22
CA GLU A 30 7.00 -2.85 -6.40
C GLU A 30 5.49 -3.15 -6.50
N PRO A 31 4.62 -2.17 -6.81
CA PRO A 31 3.19 -2.43 -7.00
C PRO A 31 2.96 -3.55 -8.01
N ALA A 32 2.08 -4.48 -7.67
CA ALA A 32 1.85 -5.68 -8.48
C ALA A 32 0.37 -5.99 -8.61
N ALA A 33 -0.01 -6.72 -9.64
CA ALA A 33 -1.35 -7.31 -9.78
C ALA A 33 -1.25 -8.83 -9.75
N LEU A 34 -2.36 -9.51 -9.45
CA LEU A 34 -2.42 -10.96 -9.59
C LEU A 34 -2.16 -11.34 -11.04
N ALA A 35 -1.40 -12.42 -11.27
CA ALA A 35 -1.10 -12.89 -12.61
C ALA A 35 -2.36 -13.45 -13.31
N ALA A 36 -3.29 -14.01 -12.54
CA ALA A 36 -4.56 -14.57 -13.01
C ALA A 36 -5.69 -14.33 -11.99
N ALA A 37 -6.94 -14.44 -12.46
CA ALA A 37 -8.14 -14.37 -11.63
C ALA A 37 -9.01 -15.64 -11.78
N ASP A 38 -8.37 -16.78 -12.02
CA ASP A 38 -9.03 -18.08 -11.96
C ASP A 38 -9.50 -18.40 -10.53
N ALA A 39 -10.44 -19.34 -10.41
CA ALA A 39 -11.09 -19.66 -9.14
C ALA A 39 -10.10 -20.13 -8.05
N GLU A 40 -9.02 -20.82 -8.45
CA GLU A 40 -8.02 -21.33 -7.52
C GLU A 40 -7.16 -20.20 -6.96
N THR A 41 -6.62 -19.35 -7.83
CA THR A 41 -5.86 -18.16 -7.45
C THR A 41 -6.67 -17.26 -6.51
N MET A 42 -7.95 -17.03 -6.83
CA MET A 42 -8.84 -16.21 -6.01
C MET A 42 -9.16 -16.86 -4.66
N ALA A 43 -9.31 -18.19 -4.60
CA ALA A 43 -9.53 -18.90 -3.34
C ALA A 43 -8.31 -18.80 -2.42
N ARG A 44 -7.09 -18.97 -2.97
CA ARG A 44 -5.83 -18.83 -2.23
C ARG A 44 -5.63 -17.41 -1.71
N ALA A 45 -5.85 -16.40 -2.55
CA ALA A 45 -5.77 -15.00 -2.15
C ALA A 45 -6.77 -14.66 -1.03
N LYS A 46 -8.03 -15.11 -1.14
CA LYS A 46 -9.03 -14.93 -0.08
C LYS A 46 -8.65 -15.65 1.20
N ALA A 47 -8.09 -16.85 1.13
CA ALA A 47 -7.64 -17.60 2.31
C ALA A 47 -6.52 -16.86 3.06
N ALA A 48 -5.51 -16.36 2.34
CA ALA A 48 -4.43 -15.58 2.93
C ALA A 48 -4.94 -14.28 3.60
N LEU A 49 -5.88 -13.59 2.96
CA LEU A 49 -6.51 -12.39 3.53
C LEU A 49 -7.40 -12.70 4.73
N ALA A 50 -8.08 -13.85 4.74
CA ALA A 50 -8.87 -14.30 5.87
C ALA A 50 -7.99 -14.60 7.10
N GLU A 51 -6.85 -15.27 6.88
CA GLU A 51 -5.82 -15.49 7.90
C GLU A 51 -5.28 -14.15 8.44
N ALA A 52 -4.93 -13.22 7.54
CA ALA A 52 -4.46 -11.88 7.88
C ALA A 52 -5.49 -11.04 8.67
N MET A 53 -6.77 -11.35 8.54
CA MET A 53 -7.86 -10.68 9.24
C MET A 53 -8.35 -11.43 10.48
N GLY A 54 -7.85 -12.64 10.73
CA GLY A 54 -8.31 -13.48 11.84
C GLY A 54 -9.77 -13.92 11.71
N VAL A 55 -10.29 -14.08 10.48
CA VAL A 55 -11.68 -14.46 10.20
C VAL A 55 -11.73 -15.73 9.35
N ALA A 56 -12.87 -16.43 9.37
CA ALA A 56 -13.02 -17.69 8.63
C ALA A 56 -13.10 -17.53 7.11
N LYS A 57 -13.64 -16.39 6.64
CA LYS A 57 -13.79 -16.10 5.21
C LYS A 57 -13.87 -14.59 4.98
N VAL A 58 -13.48 -14.19 3.78
CA VAL A 58 -13.54 -12.80 3.31
C VAL A 58 -14.26 -12.72 1.98
N GLU A 59 -14.91 -11.59 1.75
CA GLU A 59 -15.41 -11.22 0.42
C GLU A 59 -14.61 -10.04 -0.10
N LEU A 60 -14.28 -10.08 -1.39
CA LEU A 60 -13.57 -8.98 -2.03
C LEU A 60 -14.57 -7.96 -2.57
N GLY A 61 -14.21 -6.69 -2.48
CA GLY A 61 -14.91 -5.59 -3.11
C GLY A 61 -14.77 -5.60 -4.63
N PRO A 62 -15.44 -4.66 -5.32
CA PRO A 62 -15.33 -4.54 -6.77
C PRO A 62 -13.91 -4.16 -7.18
N GLY A 63 -13.44 -4.75 -8.27
CA GLY A 63 -12.11 -4.49 -8.84
C GLY A 63 -11.63 -5.68 -9.68
N ASP A 64 -10.78 -5.40 -10.67
CA ASP A 64 -10.10 -6.45 -11.43
C ASP A 64 -8.72 -6.68 -10.79
N PRO A 65 -8.53 -7.78 -10.02
CA PRO A 65 -7.29 -8.02 -9.29
C PRO A 65 -6.12 -8.33 -10.22
N THR A 66 -6.38 -8.57 -11.51
CA THR A 66 -5.33 -8.70 -12.52
C THR A 66 -4.89 -7.36 -13.09
N LYS A 67 -5.58 -6.25 -12.81
CA LYS A 67 -5.23 -4.93 -13.35
C LYS A 67 -4.95 -3.90 -12.27
N MET A 68 -5.29 -4.20 -11.03
CA MET A 68 -5.16 -3.29 -9.90
C MET A 68 -4.15 -3.84 -8.90
N SER A 69 -3.38 -2.93 -8.30
CA SER A 69 -2.47 -3.24 -7.19
C SER A 69 -3.16 -3.22 -5.83
N THR A 70 -4.49 -3.27 -5.79
CA THR A 70 -5.24 -3.12 -4.55
C THR A 70 -6.35 -4.15 -4.46
N LEU A 71 -6.48 -4.78 -3.30
CA LEU A 71 -7.61 -5.62 -2.92
C LEU A 71 -8.36 -4.97 -1.77
N ALA A 72 -9.66 -4.78 -1.93
CA ALA A 72 -10.53 -4.36 -0.85
C ALA A 72 -11.23 -5.59 -0.28
N VAL A 73 -11.11 -5.82 1.02
CA VAL A 73 -11.92 -6.82 1.73
C VAL A 73 -13.13 -6.14 2.32
N LEU A 74 -14.31 -6.63 1.97
CA LEU A 74 -15.58 -6.12 2.49
C LEU A 74 -15.77 -6.53 3.96
N PRO A 75 -16.43 -5.67 4.76
CA PRO A 75 -16.88 -6.07 6.08
C PRO A 75 -17.80 -7.29 6.03
N PRO A 76 -17.89 -8.05 7.13
CA PRO A 76 -18.95 -9.03 7.31
C PRO A 76 -20.32 -8.41 7.08
N ARG A 77 -21.27 -9.21 6.60
CA ARG A 77 -22.65 -8.74 6.44
C ARG A 77 -23.24 -8.39 7.81
N PRO A 78 -23.95 -7.25 7.93
CA PRO A 78 -24.67 -6.92 9.15
C PRO A 78 -25.65 -8.02 9.54
N THR A 79 -25.84 -8.20 10.85
CA THR A 79 -26.83 -9.15 11.37
C THR A 79 -28.23 -8.52 11.41
N ALA A 80 -29.27 -9.32 11.66
CA ALA A 80 -30.65 -8.84 11.70
C ALA A 80 -30.93 -7.77 12.78
N HIS A 81 -30.02 -7.57 13.73
CA HIS A 81 -30.13 -6.57 14.79
C HIS A 81 -29.16 -5.39 14.63
N GLU A 82 -28.50 -5.29 13.47
CA GLU A 82 -27.52 -4.24 13.18
C GLU A 82 -28.03 -3.32 12.07
N ASP A 83 -28.67 -2.21 12.46
CA ASP A 83 -29.36 -1.31 11.52
C ASP A 83 -28.46 -0.22 10.92
N ARG A 84 -27.28 0.04 11.51
CA ARG A 84 -26.40 1.17 11.16
C ARG A 84 -24.91 0.83 11.25
N SER A 85 -24.50 -0.20 10.52
CA SER A 85 -23.07 -0.58 10.47
C SER A 85 -22.23 0.54 9.86
N LEU A 86 -21.17 0.96 10.55
CA LEU A 86 -20.17 1.91 10.05
C LEU A 86 -18.91 1.19 9.52
N ALA A 87 -18.97 -0.13 9.38
CA ALA A 87 -17.83 -0.92 8.95
C ALA A 87 -17.39 -0.51 7.53
N ARG A 88 -16.09 -0.29 7.35
CA ARG A 88 -15.49 0.08 6.07
C ARG A 88 -14.65 -1.06 5.52
N PRO A 89 -14.49 -1.17 4.19
CA PRO A 89 -13.59 -2.14 3.61
C PRO A 89 -12.16 -1.96 4.12
N THR A 90 -11.51 -3.07 4.45
CA THR A 90 -10.07 -3.09 4.71
C THR A 90 -9.33 -3.15 3.38
N VAL A 91 -8.36 -2.26 3.18
CA VAL A 91 -7.63 -2.16 1.92
C VAL A 91 -6.23 -2.76 2.06
N PHE A 92 -5.87 -3.61 1.09
CA PHE A 92 -4.55 -4.20 0.96
C PHE A 92 -3.91 -3.80 -0.37
N ASP A 93 -2.65 -3.39 -0.32
CA ASP A 93 -1.82 -3.16 -1.50
C ASP A 93 -1.07 -4.45 -1.86
N ILE A 94 -1.16 -4.85 -3.12
CA ILE A 94 -0.43 -6.00 -3.65
C ILE A 94 0.94 -5.50 -4.08
N VAL A 95 1.99 -6.09 -3.51
CA VAL A 95 3.37 -5.76 -3.82
C VAL A 95 4.16 -7.01 -4.19
N LEU A 96 5.09 -6.86 -5.12
CA LEU A 96 6.07 -7.88 -5.48
C LEU A 96 7.38 -7.56 -4.76
N LYS A 97 7.85 -8.50 -3.92
CA LYS A 97 9.10 -8.37 -3.18
C LYS A 97 9.89 -9.67 -3.27
N ASP A 98 11.11 -9.59 -3.77
CA ASP A 98 11.99 -10.75 -4.00
C ASP A 98 11.33 -11.87 -4.84
N GLY A 99 10.53 -11.49 -5.84
CA GLY A 99 9.77 -12.43 -6.69
C GLY A 99 8.57 -13.09 -6.02
N ARG A 100 8.27 -12.75 -4.76
CA ARG A 100 7.12 -13.25 -4.01
C ARG A 100 6.04 -12.18 -3.91
N CYS A 101 4.79 -12.62 -3.84
CA CYS A 101 3.65 -11.73 -3.77
C CYS A 101 3.20 -11.51 -2.33
N PHE A 102 2.96 -10.25 -1.96
CA PHE A 102 2.48 -9.86 -0.65
C PHE A 102 1.24 -8.98 -0.76
N ALA A 103 0.33 -9.13 0.18
CA ALA A 103 -0.73 -8.18 0.48
C ALA A 103 -0.32 -7.36 1.71
N VAL A 104 -0.15 -6.06 1.54
CA VAL A 104 0.23 -5.12 2.60
C VAL A 104 -1.01 -4.39 3.07
N ARG A 105 -1.39 -4.52 4.33
CA ARG A 105 -2.53 -3.80 4.91
C ARG A 105 -2.21 -2.31 4.91
N ARG A 106 -2.96 -1.51 4.15
CA ARG A 106 -2.68 -0.09 3.96
C ARG A 106 -2.72 0.73 5.25
N GLU A 107 -3.55 0.32 6.21
CA GLU A 107 -3.73 1.05 7.47
C GLU A 107 -2.58 0.83 8.46
N THR A 108 -1.96 -0.36 8.46
CA THR A 108 -0.94 -0.74 9.46
C THR A 108 0.45 -0.96 8.86
N GLY A 109 0.55 -1.15 7.54
CA GLY A 109 1.77 -1.56 6.85
C GLY A 109 2.12 -3.05 7.02
N GLU A 110 1.29 -3.85 7.68
CA GLU A 110 1.57 -5.28 7.87
C GLU A 110 1.52 -6.03 6.53
N ALA A 111 2.58 -6.78 6.23
CA ALA A 111 2.71 -7.55 5.00
C ALA A 111 2.39 -9.03 5.23
N TYR A 112 1.51 -9.58 4.38
CA TYR A 112 1.10 -10.98 4.40
C TYR A 112 1.43 -11.62 3.06
N GLU A 113 2.20 -12.72 3.08
CA GLU A 113 2.55 -13.44 1.85
C GLU A 113 1.31 -14.11 1.24
N LEU A 114 1.04 -13.86 -0.03
CA LEU A 114 0.03 -14.57 -0.79
C LEU A 114 0.63 -15.90 -1.29
N LYS A 115 0.67 -16.88 -0.38
CA LYS A 115 1.26 -18.20 -0.64
C LYS A 115 0.65 -18.84 -1.88
N ASP A 116 1.50 -19.36 -2.76
CA ASP A 116 1.13 -20.00 -4.01
C ASP A 116 0.28 -19.12 -4.95
N VAL A 117 0.33 -17.80 -4.79
CA VAL A 117 -0.30 -16.84 -5.69
C VAL A 117 0.79 -16.12 -6.47
N SER A 118 0.72 -16.21 -7.79
CA SER A 118 1.64 -15.50 -8.68
C SER A 118 1.16 -14.07 -8.92
N CYS A 119 2.09 -13.12 -8.86
CA CYS A 119 1.84 -11.72 -9.15
C CYS A 119 2.83 -11.19 -10.18
N ARG A 120 2.43 -10.15 -10.90
CA ARG A 120 3.27 -9.45 -11.87
C ARG A 120 3.33 -7.98 -11.51
N ALA A 121 4.51 -7.38 -11.67
CA ALA A 121 4.66 -5.94 -11.52
C ALA A 121 3.68 -5.19 -12.43
N LEU A 122 3.01 -4.20 -11.85
CA LEU A 122 2.25 -3.21 -12.60
C LEU A 122 3.24 -2.11 -12.97
N ARG A 123 3.85 -2.23 -14.15
CA ARG A 123 4.62 -1.13 -14.72
C ARG A 123 3.64 -0.03 -15.15
N GLU A 124 3.84 1.17 -14.64
CA GLU A 124 3.13 2.38 -15.06
C GLU A 124 3.53 2.81 -16.48
#